data_AF-A0A7S2AG92-F1
#
_entry.id   AF-A0A7S2AG92-F1
#
_cell.length_a   1.000
_cell.length_b   1.000
_cell.length_c   1.000
_cell.angle_alpha   90.00
_cell.angle_beta   90.00
_cell.angle_gamma   90.00
#
_symmetry.space_group_name_H-M   'P 1'
#
loop_
_entity.id
_entity.type
_entity.pdbx_description
1 polymer ?
#
loop_
_entity_poly.entity_id
_entity_poly.type
_entity_poly.pdbx_seq_one_letter_code
_entity_poly.pdbx_strand_id
1 'polypeptide(L)'
;STLTSLLSFLETMLLKVLHHVGVPLTGCSLFLVVALLNFVFAPALILVDLLVGLVIKRFFIGKLAEGSHSTFSPAYFRWLYSQKIMESVVKAFQNYFIGTSALNAVYRLFGAQIGRGVVIYTKEVFKEPELITVEDGVLLDEECKITCSSVG
;
A
#
# COMPACT_ATOMS: atom_id res chain seq x y z
N SER A 1 -3.20 -13.14 -5.13
CA SER A 1 -2.40 -14.33 -5.50
C SER A 1 -0.93 -14.15 -5.16
N THR A 2 -0.29 -13.01 -5.44
CA THR A 2 1.10 -12.69 -5.08
C THR A 2 1.30 -12.39 -3.59
N LEU A 3 0.30 -11.77 -2.95
CA LEU A 3 0.36 -11.39 -1.54
C LEU A 3 0.24 -12.61 -0.59
N THR A 4 -0.61 -13.58 -0.93
CA THR A 4 -0.71 -14.87 -0.21
C THR A 4 0.51 -15.75 -0.43
N SER A 5 1.16 -15.66 -1.59
CA SER A 5 2.39 -16.41 -1.87
C SER A 5 3.61 -15.78 -1.23
N LEU A 6 3.67 -14.45 -1.09
CA LEU A 6 4.70 -13.79 -0.29
C LEU A 6 4.54 -14.08 1.20
N LEU A 7 3.32 -14.11 1.71
CA LEU A 7 3.03 -14.40 3.12
C LEU A 7 3.36 -15.85 3.48
N SER A 8 3.02 -16.82 2.61
CA SER A 8 3.44 -18.22 2.78
C SER A 8 4.94 -18.43 2.54
N PHE A 9 5.55 -17.65 1.64
CA PHE A 9 7.01 -17.67 1.45
C PHE A 9 7.75 -17.11 2.68
N LEU A 10 7.19 -16.09 3.33
CA LEU A 10 7.70 -15.53 4.57
C LEU A 10 7.55 -16.52 5.72
N GLU A 11 6.39 -17.17 5.87
CA GLU A 11 6.18 -18.24 6.86
C GLU A 11 7.15 -19.41 6.68
N THR A 12 7.36 -19.84 5.42
CA THR A 12 8.28 -20.95 5.12
C THR A 12 9.76 -20.57 5.26
N MET A 13 10.14 -19.33 4.97
CA MET A 13 11.46 -18.79 5.29
C MET A 13 11.68 -18.72 6.81
N LEU A 14 10.68 -18.28 7.57
CA LEU A 14 10.73 -18.20 9.03
C LEU A 14 10.90 -19.59 9.66
N LEU A 15 10.15 -20.58 9.18
CA LEU A 15 10.27 -21.98 9.61
C LEU A 15 11.64 -22.59 9.28
N LYS A 16 12.23 -22.25 8.12
CA LYS A 16 13.57 -22.70 7.73
C LYS A 16 14.68 -22.03 8.53
N VAL A 17 14.57 -20.74 8.82
CA VAL A 17 15.52 -20.01 9.68
C VAL A 17 15.44 -20.55 11.11
N LEU A 18 14.24 -20.82 11.62
CA LEU A 18 14.03 -21.47 12.92
C LEU A 18 14.65 -22.87 12.99
N HIS A 19 14.58 -23.65 11.91
CA HIS A 19 15.24 -24.97 11.84
C HIS A 19 16.77 -24.86 11.74
N HIS A 20 17.30 -23.84 11.05
CA HIS A 20 18.74 -23.66 10.85
C HIS A 20 19.46 -23.14 12.10
N VAL A 21 18.76 -22.39 12.96
CA VAL A 21 19.34 -21.83 14.21
C VAL A 21 19.36 -22.87 15.35
N GLY A 22 18.74 -24.05 15.17
CA GLY A 22 18.96 -25.20 16.06
C GLY A 22 18.66 -24.92 17.53
N VAL A 23 17.54 -24.25 17.83
CA VAL A 23 17.15 -23.91 19.21
C VAL A 23 16.29 -25.02 19.79
N PRO A 24 16.76 -25.78 20.80
CA PRO A 24 15.91 -26.73 21.49
C PRO A 24 15.08 -26.02 22.57
N LEU A 25 13.84 -26.48 22.76
CA LEU A 25 13.01 -26.41 23.98
C LEU A 25 11.92 -25.30 24.13
N THR A 26 10.72 -25.81 24.42
CA THR A 26 9.50 -25.20 25.04
C THR A 26 8.73 -24.11 24.29
N GLY A 27 7.55 -24.50 23.77
CA GLY A 27 6.70 -23.70 22.87
C GLY A 27 6.23 -22.33 23.38
N CYS A 28 6.26 -22.05 24.69
CA CYS A 28 5.94 -20.71 25.23
C CYS A 28 7.01 -19.66 24.86
N SER A 29 8.29 -20.03 24.80
CA SER A 29 9.38 -19.10 24.46
C SER A 29 9.39 -18.78 22.95
N LEU A 30 9.05 -19.77 22.11
CA LEU A 30 8.97 -19.61 20.65
C LEU A 30 7.94 -18.54 20.24
N PHE A 31 6.76 -18.58 20.84
CA PHE A 31 5.67 -17.66 20.48
C PHE A 31 6.03 -16.20 20.80
N LEU A 32 6.71 -15.96 21.92
CA LEU A 32 7.22 -14.64 22.30
C LEU A 32 8.32 -14.15 21.35
N VAL A 33 9.29 -15.01 21.01
CA VAL A 33 10.37 -14.63 20.08
C VAL A 33 9.82 -14.31 18.69
N VAL A 34 8.89 -15.13 18.18
CA VAL A 34 8.23 -14.87 16.88
C VAL A 34 7.38 -13.60 16.92
N ALA A 35 6.66 -13.34 18.02
CA ALA A 35 5.88 -12.12 18.18
C ALA A 35 6.77 -10.86 18.22
N LEU A 36 7.88 -10.90 18.95
CA LEU A 36 8.84 -9.79 19.03
C LEU A 36 9.52 -9.53 17.68
N LEU A 37 9.91 -10.59 16.96
CA LEU A 37 10.47 -10.45 15.62
C LEU A 37 9.43 -9.82 14.67
N ASN A 38 8.20 -10.33 14.63
CA ASN A 38 7.15 -9.75 13.78
C ASN A 38 6.86 -8.29 14.14
N PHE A 39 6.84 -7.94 15.42
CA PHE A 39 6.62 -6.57 15.87
C PHE A 39 7.70 -5.60 15.36
N VAL A 40 8.94 -6.06 15.21
CA VAL A 40 10.05 -5.24 14.68
C VAL A 40 10.08 -5.26 13.15
N PHE A 41 9.89 -6.42 12.53
CA PHE A 41 10.03 -6.59 11.07
C PHE A 41 8.82 -6.08 10.29
N ALA A 42 7.59 -6.21 10.81
CA ALA A 42 6.38 -5.75 10.13
C ALA A 42 6.41 -4.24 9.77
N PRO A 43 6.68 -3.30 10.71
CA PRO A 43 6.73 -1.89 10.36
C PRO A 43 7.89 -1.55 9.41
N ALA A 44 9.02 -2.25 9.53
CA ALA A 44 10.17 -2.06 8.64
C ALA A 44 9.82 -2.45 7.19
N LEU A 45 9.17 -3.60 6.99
CA LEU A 45 8.74 -4.05 5.65
C LEU A 45 7.72 -3.10 5.03
N ILE A 46 6.73 -2.63 5.80
CA ILE A 46 5.72 -1.66 5.32
C ILE A 46 6.38 -0.35 4.84
N LEU A 47 7.37 0.15 5.59
CA LEU A 47 8.12 1.35 5.19
C LEU A 47 8.96 1.13 3.93
N VAL A 48 9.62 -0.03 3.82
CA VAL A 48 10.38 -0.40 2.62
C VAL A 48 9.46 -0.49 1.40
N ASP A 49 8.30 -1.14 1.52
CA ASP A 49 7.32 -1.25 0.44
C ASP A 49 6.79 0.13 0.01
N LEU A 50 6.53 1.02 0.97
CA LEU A 50 6.11 2.39 0.69
C LEU A 50 7.19 3.15 -0.10
N LEU A 51 8.45 3.05 0.33
CA LEU A 51 9.59 3.71 -0.33
C LEU A 51 9.82 3.15 -1.73
N VAL A 52 9.83 1.83 -1.88
CA VAL A 52 9.99 1.15 -3.17
C VAL A 52 8.85 1.56 -4.10
N GLY A 53 7.60 1.55 -3.62
CA GLY A 53 6.44 2.01 -4.37
C GLY A 53 6.55 3.46 -4.82
N LEU A 54 6.99 4.36 -3.94
CA LEU A 54 7.20 5.78 -4.25
C LEU A 54 8.28 5.96 -5.32
N VAL A 55 9.42 5.27 -5.18
CA VAL A 55 10.53 5.34 -6.13
C VAL A 55 10.11 4.80 -7.48
N ILE A 56 9.47 3.63 -7.52
CA ILE A 56 9.00 3.03 -8.78
C ILE A 56 7.99 3.96 -9.44
N LYS A 57 6.98 4.44 -8.70
CA LYS A 57 5.95 5.34 -9.26
C LYS A 57 6.60 6.60 -9.85
N ARG A 58 7.47 7.25 -9.08
CA ARG A 58 8.08 8.52 -9.49
C ARG A 58 9.08 8.36 -10.64
N PHE A 59 9.77 7.22 -10.73
CA PHE A 59 10.78 6.98 -11.77
C PHE A 59 10.20 6.40 -13.06
N PHE A 60 9.21 5.51 -12.98
CA PHE A 60 8.66 4.84 -14.16
C PHE A 60 7.47 5.57 -14.80
N ILE A 61 6.61 6.21 -14.01
CA ILE A 61 5.31 6.71 -14.48
C ILE A 61 5.33 8.23 -14.70
N GLY A 62 6.03 8.98 -13.83
CA GLY A 62 5.97 10.44 -13.84
C GLY A 62 4.59 10.97 -13.43
N LYS A 63 4.29 12.25 -13.68
CA LYS A 63 2.96 12.80 -13.43
C LYS A 63 1.97 12.31 -14.49
N LEU A 64 0.86 11.72 -14.07
CA LEU A 64 -0.26 11.44 -14.96
C LEU A 64 -0.96 12.76 -15.27
N ALA A 65 -0.90 13.18 -16.53
CA ALA A 65 -1.68 14.31 -17.01
C ALA A 65 -3.12 13.86 -17.28
N GLU A 66 -4.08 14.70 -16.93
CA GLU A 66 -5.49 14.54 -17.28
C GLU A 66 -5.65 14.51 -18.80
N GLY A 67 -6.33 13.49 -19.33
CA GLY A 67 -6.53 13.38 -20.77
C GLY A 67 -7.30 12.14 -21.20
N SER A 68 -7.98 12.26 -22.34
CA SER A 68 -8.56 11.14 -23.07
C SER A 68 -7.45 10.41 -23.83
N HIS A 69 -7.06 9.22 -23.36
CA HIS A 69 -6.09 8.37 -24.04
C HIS A 69 -6.78 7.21 -24.76
N SER A 70 -6.38 6.96 -26.02
CA SER A 70 -6.82 5.78 -26.78
C SER A 70 -6.37 4.49 -26.09
N THR A 71 -7.25 3.48 -26.06
CA THR A 71 -7.16 2.24 -25.27
C THR A 71 -5.90 1.41 -25.52
N PHE A 72 -5.21 1.62 -26.65
CA PHE A 72 -3.98 0.91 -27.04
C PHE A 72 -2.72 1.78 -27.08
N SER A 73 -2.77 2.99 -26.51
CA SER A 73 -1.61 3.86 -26.44
C SER A 73 -0.67 3.47 -25.28
N PRO A 74 0.65 3.67 -25.40
CA PRO A 74 1.59 3.51 -24.28
C PRO A 74 1.22 4.30 -23.01
N ALA A 75 0.41 5.36 -23.14
CA ALA A 75 -0.16 6.09 -22.00
C ALA A 75 -1.13 5.22 -21.16
N TYR A 76 -1.92 4.35 -21.79
CA TYR A 76 -2.82 3.43 -21.09
C TYR A 76 -2.04 2.40 -20.26
N PHE A 77 -0.95 1.84 -20.82
CA PHE A 77 -0.09 0.94 -20.05
C PHE A 77 0.56 1.64 -18.86
N ARG A 78 1.05 2.88 -19.01
CA ARG A 78 1.57 3.67 -17.89
C ARG A 78 0.53 3.87 -16.78
N TRP A 79 -0.71 4.20 -17.15
CA TRP A 79 -1.83 4.28 -16.21
C TRP A 79 -2.05 2.93 -15.52
N LEU A 80 -2.16 1.82 -16.27
CA LEU A 80 -2.39 0.48 -15.71
C LEU A 80 -1.28 0.02 -14.76
N TYR A 81 -0.02 0.33 -15.05
CA TYR A 81 1.09 0.02 -14.14
C TYR A 81 1.02 0.87 -12.86
N SER A 82 0.72 2.16 -12.98
CA SER A 82 0.51 3.05 -11.82
C SER A 82 -0.57 2.53 -10.89
N GLN A 83 -1.70 2.11 -11.47
CA GLN A 83 -2.83 1.50 -10.77
C GLN A 83 -2.42 0.28 -9.96
N LYS A 84 -1.68 -0.65 -10.57
CA LYS A 84 -1.26 -1.89 -9.90
C LYS A 84 -0.24 -1.65 -8.79
N ILE A 85 0.66 -0.70 -8.98
CA ILE A 85 1.64 -0.31 -7.95
C ILE A 85 0.91 0.33 -6.78
N MET A 86 0.00 1.27 -7.05
CA MET A 86 -0.87 1.88 -6.03
C MET A 86 -1.65 0.83 -5.26
N GLU A 87 -2.35 -0.06 -5.96
CA GLU A 87 -3.14 -1.12 -5.33
C GLU A 87 -2.29 -2.06 -4.48
N SER A 88 -1.02 -2.30 -4.84
CA SER A 88 -0.17 -3.20 -4.07
C SER A 88 0.44 -2.51 -2.84
N VAL A 89 0.96 -1.30 -3.01
CA VAL A 89 1.69 -0.55 -1.98
C VAL A 89 0.74 0.09 -0.98
N VAL A 90 -0.29 0.79 -1.47
CA VAL A 90 -1.21 1.54 -0.61
C VAL A 90 -2.18 0.61 0.10
N LYS A 91 -2.61 -0.51 -0.49
CA LYS A 91 -3.46 -1.48 0.21
C LYS A 91 -2.79 -2.07 1.43
N ALA A 92 -1.50 -2.38 1.35
CA ALA A 92 -0.72 -2.84 2.49
C ALA A 92 -0.70 -1.75 3.58
N PHE A 93 -0.38 -0.50 3.23
CA PHE A 93 -0.35 0.61 4.17
C PHE A 93 -1.72 0.93 4.80
N GLN A 94 -2.78 0.92 3.98
CA GLN A 94 -4.15 1.25 4.37
C GLN A 94 -4.71 0.21 5.35
N ASN A 95 -4.37 -1.07 5.22
CA ASN A 95 -4.77 -2.09 6.20
C ASN A 95 -4.24 -1.83 7.61
N TYR A 96 -3.10 -1.16 7.76
CA TYR A 96 -2.49 -0.88 9.07
C TYR A 96 -2.83 0.53 9.59
N PHE A 97 -3.04 1.51 8.70
CA PHE A 97 -3.15 2.94 9.06
C PHE A 97 -4.50 3.58 8.69
N ILE A 98 -5.56 2.78 8.50
CA ILE A 98 -6.91 3.28 8.22
C ILE A 98 -7.38 4.25 9.32
N GLY A 99 -8.08 5.33 8.94
CA GLY A 99 -8.56 6.35 9.87
C GLY A 99 -7.47 7.22 10.51
N THR A 100 -6.19 7.05 10.15
CA THR A 100 -5.08 7.83 10.73
C THR A 100 -4.61 8.93 9.77
N SER A 101 -4.21 10.08 10.30
CA SER A 101 -3.64 11.18 9.50
C SER A 101 -2.35 10.82 8.73
N ALA A 102 -1.68 9.72 9.12
CA ALA A 102 -0.53 9.17 8.40
C ALA A 102 -0.89 8.72 6.98
N LEU A 103 -2.10 8.17 6.79
CA LEU A 103 -2.60 7.76 5.47
C LEU A 103 -2.74 8.97 4.55
N ASN A 104 -3.22 10.11 5.08
CA ASN A 104 -3.31 11.36 4.31
C ASN A 104 -1.93 11.85 3.87
N ALA A 105 -0.92 11.74 4.74
CA ALA A 105 0.45 12.11 4.39
C ALA A 105 1.02 11.23 3.27
N VAL A 106 0.76 9.93 3.31
CA VAL A 106 1.14 9.00 2.24
C VAL A 106 0.47 9.36 0.92
N TYR A 107 -0.85 9.58 0.92
CA TYR A 107 -1.55 9.98 -0.30
C TYR A 107 -1.05 11.32 -0.86
N ARG A 108 -0.71 12.28 0.01
CA ARG A 108 -0.05 13.54 -0.40
C ARG A 108 1.31 13.32 -1.03
N LEU A 109 2.14 12.41 -0.49
CA LEU A 109 3.42 12.04 -1.10
C LEU A 109 3.24 11.44 -2.50
N PHE A 110 2.16 10.70 -2.70
CA PHE A 110 1.79 10.14 -3.99
C PHE A 110 1.10 11.13 -4.95
N GLY A 111 0.87 12.37 -4.53
CA GLY A 111 0.39 13.46 -5.37
C GLY A 111 -1.06 13.91 -5.11
N ALA A 112 -1.76 13.32 -4.13
CA ALA A 112 -3.11 13.75 -3.79
C ALA A 112 -3.12 15.08 -3.04
N GLN A 113 -4.10 15.92 -3.34
CA GLN A 113 -4.34 17.17 -2.63
C GLN A 113 -5.38 16.92 -1.55
N ILE A 114 -4.92 16.65 -0.32
CA ILE A 114 -5.82 16.35 0.81
C ILE A 114 -5.73 17.49 1.82
N GLY A 115 -6.86 18.06 2.21
CA GLY A 115 -7.02 19.10 3.23
C GLY A 115 -6.67 18.67 4.66
N ARG A 116 -6.78 19.59 5.61
CA ARG A 116 -6.62 19.36 7.06
C ARG A 116 -7.89 18.77 7.64
N GLY A 117 -7.75 17.91 8.66
CA GLY A 117 -8.90 17.30 9.34
C GLY A 117 -9.64 16.24 8.51
N VAL A 118 -9.09 15.83 7.36
CA VAL A 118 -9.66 14.74 6.56
C VAL A 118 -9.42 13.41 7.27
N VAL A 119 -10.44 12.56 7.35
CA VAL A 119 -10.31 11.21 7.91
C VAL A 119 -10.84 10.21 6.89
N ILE A 120 -10.02 9.19 6.61
CA ILE A 120 -10.28 8.22 5.55
C ILE A 120 -10.47 6.85 6.18
N TYR A 121 -11.72 6.41 6.30
CA TYR A 121 -12.11 5.08 6.78
C TYR A 121 -12.38 4.08 5.66
N THR A 122 -12.41 4.52 4.39
CA THR A 122 -12.57 3.60 3.26
C THR A 122 -11.46 2.56 3.21
N LYS A 123 -11.83 1.33 2.85
CA LYS A 123 -10.89 0.22 2.52
C LYS A 123 -10.51 0.21 1.04
N GLU A 124 -11.21 1.00 0.22
CA GLU A 124 -10.91 1.15 -1.20
C GLU A 124 -9.68 2.03 -1.38
N VAL A 125 -8.76 1.58 -2.23
CA VAL A 125 -7.51 2.29 -2.53
C VAL A 125 -7.78 3.36 -3.58
N PHE A 126 -7.27 4.57 -3.37
CA PHE A 126 -7.26 5.58 -4.42
C PHE A 126 -6.28 5.22 -5.52
N LYS A 127 -6.87 4.93 -6.66
CA LYS A 127 -6.23 4.47 -7.88
C LYS A 127 -5.47 5.59 -8.60
N GLU A 128 -6.06 6.78 -8.66
CA GLU A 128 -5.48 7.98 -9.26
C GLU A 128 -5.28 9.11 -8.23
N PRO A 129 -4.36 8.97 -7.25
CA PRO A 129 -4.19 9.98 -6.20
C PRO A 129 -3.86 11.37 -6.76
N GLU A 130 -3.15 11.47 -7.88
CA GLU A 130 -2.76 12.74 -8.51
C GLU A 130 -3.95 13.56 -9.04
N LEU A 131 -5.09 12.91 -9.28
CA LEU A 131 -6.31 13.56 -9.79
C LEU A 131 -7.32 13.86 -8.68
N ILE A 132 -6.99 13.51 -7.44
CA ILE A 132 -7.91 13.61 -6.31
C ILE A 132 -7.56 14.85 -5.49
N THR A 133 -8.59 15.70 -5.33
CA THR A 133 -8.57 16.84 -4.43
C THR A 133 -9.69 16.66 -3.40
N VAL A 134 -9.33 16.67 -2.12
CA VAL A 134 -10.24 16.54 -0.98
C VAL A 134 -10.06 17.77 -0.10
N GLU A 135 -11.15 18.50 0.12
CA GLU A 135 -11.17 19.72 0.93
C GLU A 135 -11.05 19.44 2.45
N ASP A 136 -10.84 20.50 3.22
CA ASP A 136 -10.71 20.44 4.68
C ASP A 136 -11.97 19.86 5.36
N GLY A 137 -11.77 19.01 6.37
CA GLY A 137 -12.86 18.48 7.22
C GLY A 137 -13.71 17.36 6.60
N VAL A 138 -13.29 16.76 5.48
CA VAL A 138 -14.02 15.67 4.83
C VAL A 138 -13.81 14.33 5.56
N LEU A 139 -14.91 13.62 5.80
CA LEU A 139 -14.91 12.25 6.31
C LEU A 139 -15.29 11.29 5.18
N LEU A 140 -14.41 10.35 4.85
CA LEU A 140 -14.69 9.28 3.89
C LEU A 140 -15.00 7.99 4.64
N ASP A 141 -16.24 7.52 4.51
CA ASP A 141 -16.74 6.31 5.19
C ASP A 141 -16.25 5.01 4.53
N GLU A 142 -16.42 3.86 5.19
CA GLU A 142 -15.87 2.57 4.79
C GLU A 142 -16.26 2.12 3.37
N GLU A 143 -17.47 2.47 2.92
CA GLU A 143 -18.02 2.08 1.61
C GLU A 143 -17.76 3.10 0.50
N CYS A 144 -17.06 4.20 0.79
CA CYS A 144 -16.80 5.23 -0.21
C CYS A 144 -15.73 4.79 -1.20
N LYS A 145 -16.07 4.76 -2.49
CA LYS A 145 -15.14 4.45 -3.59
C LYS A 145 -15.00 5.65 -4.52
N ILE A 146 -13.76 6.10 -4.69
CA ILE A 146 -13.42 7.20 -5.60
C ILE A 146 -12.61 6.61 -6.76
N THR A 147 -13.05 6.85 -7.99
CA THR A 147 -12.36 6.40 -9.21
C THR A 147 -12.54 7.46 -10.29
N CYS A 148 -11.45 7.88 -10.91
CA CYS A 148 -11.46 8.94 -11.92
C CYS A 148 -11.48 8.38 -13.36
N SER A 149 -11.35 7.07 -13.53
CA SER A 149 -11.46 6.39 -14.82
C SER A 149 -12.89 5.90 -15.09
N SER A 150 -13.48 6.30 -16.20
CA SER A 150 -14.69 5.68 -16.75
C SER A 150 -14.30 4.83 -17.97
N VAL A 151 -14.60 3.54 -17.93
CA VAL A 151 -14.46 2.65 -19.10
C VAL A 151 -15.86 2.47 -19.66
N GLY A 152 -16.14 3.16 -20.75
CA GLY A 152 -17.40 3.06 -21.51
C GLY A 152 -17.40 1.89 -22.48
#